data_AF-A0A316ITQ6-F1
#
_entry.id   AF-A0A316ITQ6-F1
#
_cell.length_a   1.000
_cell.length_b   1.000
_cell.length_c   1.000
_cell.angle_alpha   90.00
_cell.angle_beta   90.00
_cell.angle_gamma   90.00
#
_symmetry.space_group_name_H-M   'P 1'
#
loop_
_entity.id
_entity.type
_entity.pdbx_description
1 polymer ?
#
loop_
_entity_poly.entity_id
_entity_poly.type
_entity_poly.pdbx_seq_one_letter_code
_entity_poly.pdbx_strand_id
1 'polypeptide(L)'
;MLPNVYLMAAAVLAGAAGSAYVVTVVDRPKPVVVSHVVRVVDAETVEVREGDRVAVVRLVNVDAPGAGECLHLESRKRLTELLPEGTPVTVVGEGQFAALSKQDGSFVNAALIADGLAVPVVNGTRYLGRAKEANTSAAAQRKGLHSPEVPCTLPGQVRAITEAAAVVEAQPLKASKAELTVAADTAKTAIGLVDQLSKPGGLTWDAVAPVDQTVLLAKVTKAVPTLYRKEAELRNVVKGLR
;
A
#
# COMPACT_ATOMS: atom_id res chain seq x y z
N MET A 1 21.88 -25.44 47.45
CA MET A 1 21.23 -24.11 47.40
C MET A 1 22.04 -23.19 48.30
N LEU A 2 22.56 -22.10 47.75
CA LEU A 2 23.38 -21.12 48.46
C LEU A 2 22.56 -20.38 49.51
N PRO A 3 23.08 -20.19 50.73
CA PRO A 3 22.77 -18.96 51.45
C PRO A 3 24.03 -18.37 52.10
N ASN A 4 24.06 -17.04 52.21
CA ASN A 4 24.30 -16.42 53.50
C ASN A 4 23.95 -14.94 53.45
N VAL A 5 22.93 -14.62 54.23
CA VAL A 5 22.58 -13.27 54.69
C VAL A 5 23.47 -12.99 55.90
N TYR A 6 24.20 -11.88 55.90
CA TYR A 6 24.59 -11.19 57.14
C TYR A 6 24.47 -9.68 56.94
N LEU A 7 23.56 -9.10 57.74
CA LEU A 7 23.54 -7.70 58.13
C LEU A 7 24.87 -7.31 58.76
N MET A 8 25.44 -6.17 58.37
CA MET A 8 26.16 -5.30 59.30
C MET A 8 25.89 -3.84 58.94
N ALA A 9 25.16 -3.17 59.82
CA ALA A 9 25.09 -1.73 59.87
C ALA A 9 26.39 -1.20 60.47
N ALA A 10 26.98 -0.18 59.85
CA ALA A 10 27.96 0.69 60.49
C ALA A 10 27.58 2.14 60.16
N ALA A 11 26.93 2.78 61.13
CA ALA A 11 26.80 4.23 61.20
C ALA A 11 27.99 4.77 62.00
N VAL A 12 28.84 5.57 61.36
CA VAL A 12 29.69 6.55 62.02
C VAL A 12 29.56 7.87 61.27
N LEU A 13 28.93 8.83 61.92
CA LEU A 13 28.80 10.22 61.53
C LEU A 13 30.14 10.93 61.76
N ALA A 14 30.77 11.43 60.70
CA ALA A 14 31.82 12.44 60.78
C ALA A 14 31.72 13.35 59.55
N GLY A 15 31.62 14.65 59.81
CA GLY A 15 31.19 15.66 58.84
C GLY A 15 32.11 15.87 57.64
N ALA A 16 31.48 15.96 56.48
CA ALA A 16 31.73 16.97 55.48
C ALA A 16 30.43 17.13 54.69
N ALA A 17 29.90 18.35 54.60
CA ALA A 17 28.75 18.66 53.75
C ALA A 17 29.16 18.58 52.27
N GLY A 18 29.39 17.36 51.78
CA GLY A 18 29.55 17.06 50.37
C GLY A 18 28.16 16.80 49.81
N SER A 19 27.56 17.82 49.20
CA SER A 19 26.37 17.65 48.36
C SER A 19 26.73 16.69 47.23
N ALA A 20 26.32 15.43 47.39
CA ALA A 20 26.38 14.43 46.33
C ALA A 20 25.34 14.83 45.28
N TYR A 21 25.77 15.60 44.28
CA TYR A 21 24.99 15.83 43.08
C TYR A 21 24.92 14.51 42.31
N VAL A 22 23.78 13.82 42.43
CA VAL A 22 23.44 12.75 41.51
C VAL A 22 23.15 13.41 40.17
N VAL A 23 24.16 13.44 39.29
CA VAL A 23 23.95 13.80 37.88
C VAL A 23 23.20 12.64 37.27
N THR A 24 21.87 12.76 37.18
CA THR A 24 21.12 11.91 36.28
C THR A 24 21.62 12.22 34.88
N VAL A 25 22.25 11.23 34.23
CA VAL A 25 22.49 11.29 32.79
C VAL A 25 21.12 11.23 32.16
N VAL A 26 20.50 12.40 31.96
CA VAL A 26 19.32 12.52 31.12
C VAL A 26 19.76 12.04 29.75
N ASP A 27 19.24 10.90 29.34
CA ASP A 27 19.43 10.33 28.03
C ASP A 27 19.07 11.44 27.03
N ARG A 28 20.09 12.07 26.43
CA ARG A 28 19.85 13.20 25.53
C ARG A 28 19.00 12.64 24.39
N PRO A 29 17.81 13.18 24.11
CA PRO A 29 17.07 12.75 22.93
C PRO A 29 18.02 12.88 21.74
N LYS A 30 18.23 11.78 21.01
CA LYS A 30 19.05 11.78 19.79
C LYS A 30 18.61 12.98 18.96
N PRO A 31 19.53 13.85 18.52
CA PRO A 31 19.15 15.07 17.82
C PRO A 31 18.20 14.70 16.69
N VAL A 32 17.02 15.32 16.69
CA VAL A 32 16.07 15.21 15.60
C VAL A 32 16.73 15.88 14.41
N VAL A 33 17.31 15.08 13.53
CA VAL A 33 17.92 15.58 12.31
C VAL A 33 16.79 16.06 11.41
N VAL A 34 16.66 17.38 11.31
CA VAL A 34 15.77 18.04 10.36
C VAL A 34 16.54 18.11 9.04
N SER A 35 16.04 17.41 8.04
CA SER A 35 16.52 17.48 6.66
C SER A 35 15.53 18.26 5.79
N HIS A 36 15.96 18.74 4.64
CA HIS A 36 15.09 19.36 3.64
C HIS A 36 14.95 18.46 2.42
N VAL A 37 13.73 18.29 1.92
CA VAL A 37 13.51 17.54 0.67
C VAL A 37 14.20 18.27 -0.48
N VAL A 38 15.01 17.53 -1.25
CA VAL A 38 15.60 18.00 -2.50
C VAL A 38 14.66 17.68 -3.65
N ARG A 39 14.24 16.41 -3.76
CA ARG A 39 13.28 15.95 -4.76
C ARG A 39 12.73 14.57 -4.43
N VAL A 40 11.63 14.22 -5.06
CA VAL A 40 11.12 12.85 -5.12
C VAL A 40 11.77 12.12 -6.29
N VAL A 41 12.42 10.98 -6.02
CA VAL A 41 13.14 10.17 -7.01
C VAL A 41 12.17 9.25 -7.74
N ASP A 42 11.34 8.53 -7.00
CA ASP A 42 10.29 7.61 -7.48
C ASP A 42 9.12 7.55 -6.47
N ALA A 43 8.29 6.52 -6.52
CA ALA A 43 7.07 6.42 -5.70
C ALA A 43 7.33 6.11 -4.20
N GLU A 44 8.57 5.82 -3.80
CA GLU A 44 8.92 5.54 -2.40
C GLU A 44 10.36 5.97 -2.03
N THR A 45 11.05 6.66 -2.92
CA THR A 45 12.41 7.12 -2.73
C THR A 45 12.48 8.64 -2.88
N VAL A 46 13.15 9.29 -1.93
CA VAL A 46 13.34 10.74 -1.90
C VAL A 46 14.79 11.10 -1.66
N GLU A 47 15.22 12.23 -2.19
CA GLU A 47 16.48 12.85 -1.81
C GLU A 47 16.23 13.91 -0.76
N VAL A 48 17.02 13.87 0.32
CA VAL A 48 16.96 14.84 1.42
C VAL A 48 18.35 15.42 1.66
N ARG A 49 18.38 16.66 2.14
CA ARG A 49 19.61 17.40 2.44
C ARG A 49 19.70 17.68 3.93
N GLU A 50 20.85 17.34 4.52
CA GLU A 50 21.26 17.71 5.87
C GLU A 50 22.58 18.49 5.78
N GLY A 51 22.53 19.81 6.02
CA GLY A 51 23.66 20.70 5.76
C GLY A 51 24.09 20.61 4.28
N ASP A 52 25.36 20.30 4.03
CA ASP A 52 25.93 20.17 2.68
C ASP A 52 25.79 18.75 2.09
N ARG A 53 25.22 17.80 2.84
CA ARG A 53 25.11 16.40 2.42
C ARG A 53 23.73 16.12 1.86
N VAL A 54 23.68 15.51 0.67
CA VAL A 54 22.45 14.96 0.08
C VAL A 54 22.47 13.45 0.24
N ALA A 55 21.37 12.89 0.74
CA ALA A 55 21.17 11.46 0.92
C ALA A 55 19.93 10.99 0.15
N VAL A 56 20.02 9.82 -0.48
CA VAL A 56 18.89 9.11 -1.07
C VAL A 56 18.28 8.21 0.00
N VAL A 57 16.98 8.35 0.23
CA VAL A 57 16.24 7.67 1.31
C VAL A 57 15.06 6.93 0.71
N ARG A 58 15.01 5.62 0.95
CA ARG A 58 13.85 4.77 0.63
C ARG A 58 12.95 4.63 1.85
N LEU A 59 11.65 4.77 1.67
CA LEU A 59 10.68 4.74 2.75
C LEU A 59 10.61 3.35 3.41
N VAL A 60 10.67 3.31 4.75
CA VAL A 60 10.46 2.08 5.53
C VAL A 60 8.98 1.70 5.56
N ASN A 61 8.71 0.41 5.52
CA ASN A 61 7.39 -0.22 5.51
C ASN A 61 6.45 0.23 4.39
N VAL A 62 7.00 0.77 3.30
CA VAL A 62 6.27 1.18 2.09
C VAL A 62 6.78 0.32 0.95
N ASP A 63 5.84 -0.19 0.16
CA ASP A 63 6.07 -0.78 -1.16
C ASP A 63 5.11 -0.11 -2.14
N ALA A 64 5.66 0.77 -2.97
CA ALA A 64 4.90 1.59 -3.91
C ALA A 64 4.95 1.03 -5.34
N PRO A 65 3.94 1.32 -6.20
CA PRO A 65 3.91 0.78 -7.55
C PRO A 65 5.14 1.18 -8.37
N GLY A 66 5.77 0.20 -8.99
CA GLY A 66 6.89 0.36 -9.91
C GLY A 66 6.46 0.93 -11.27
N ALA A 67 7.44 1.28 -12.11
CA ALA A 67 7.14 1.81 -13.44
C ALA A 67 6.34 0.82 -14.29
N GLY A 68 5.21 1.27 -14.86
CA GLY A 68 4.29 0.44 -15.62
C GLY A 68 3.26 -0.32 -14.77
N GLU A 69 3.36 -0.26 -13.45
CA GLU A 69 2.36 -0.84 -12.55
C GLU A 69 1.17 0.10 -12.33
N CYS A 70 0.07 -0.48 -11.88
CA CYS A 70 -1.16 0.25 -11.58
C CYS A 70 -0.91 1.34 -10.53
N LEU A 71 -1.33 2.57 -10.82
CA LEU A 71 -1.22 3.75 -9.96
C LEU A 71 0.20 4.26 -9.67
N HIS A 72 1.19 3.88 -10.49
CA HIS A 72 2.57 4.38 -10.35
C HIS A 72 2.69 5.91 -10.38
N LEU A 73 2.06 6.55 -11.37
CA LEU A 73 2.17 8.01 -11.56
C LEU A 73 1.45 8.76 -10.45
N GLU A 74 0.30 8.25 -10.02
CA GLU A 74 -0.51 8.76 -8.94
C GLU A 74 0.24 8.67 -7.60
N SER A 75 0.91 7.55 -7.35
CA SER A 75 1.73 7.35 -6.15
C SER A 75 2.92 8.32 -6.11
N ARG A 76 3.68 8.42 -7.19
CA ARG A 76 4.80 9.38 -7.32
C ARG A 76 4.31 10.83 -7.16
N LYS A 77 3.21 11.17 -7.82
CA LYS A 77 2.62 12.51 -7.73
C LYS A 77 2.21 12.82 -6.30
N ARG A 78 1.55 11.87 -5.62
CA ARG A 78 1.14 12.05 -4.23
C ARG A 78 2.33 12.22 -3.30
N LEU A 79 3.39 11.43 -3.46
CA LEU A 79 4.60 11.61 -2.67
C LEU A 79 5.22 12.99 -2.89
N THR A 80 5.19 13.50 -4.12
CA THR A 80 5.65 14.86 -4.47
C THR A 80 4.79 15.94 -3.82
N GLU A 81 3.47 15.75 -3.74
CA GLU A 81 2.55 16.67 -3.05
C GLU A 81 2.72 16.64 -1.52
N LEU A 82 3.04 15.46 -0.96
CA LEU A 82 3.33 15.31 0.47
C LEU A 82 4.69 15.89 0.85
N LEU A 83 5.64 15.86 -0.07
CA LEU A 83 7.02 16.30 0.09
C LEU A 83 7.46 17.24 -1.04
N PRO A 84 6.89 18.45 -1.15
CA PRO A 84 7.42 19.47 -2.06
C PRO A 84 8.89 19.76 -1.78
N GLU A 85 9.65 20.19 -2.79
CA GLU A 85 11.04 20.62 -2.61
C GLU A 85 11.15 21.69 -1.50
N GLY A 86 12.19 21.59 -0.68
CA GLY A 86 12.43 22.45 0.48
C GLY A 86 11.68 22.05 1.75
N THR A 87 10.71 21.12 1.67
CA THR A 87 9.92 20.69 2.84
C THR A 87 10.83 20.17 3.95
N PRO A 88 10.73 20.73 5.17
CA PRO A 88 11.48 20.22 6.31
C PRO A 88 10.87 18.90 6.81
N VAL A 89 11.71 17.89 6.96
CA VAL A 89 11.34 16.54 7.40
C VAL A 89 12.28 16.03 8.47
N THR A 90 11.71 15.28 9.42
CA THR A 90 12.47 14.43 10.32
C THR A 90 12.73 13.10 9.65
N VAL A 91 13.99 12.69 9.56
CA VAL A 91 14.41 11.41 8.99
C VAL A 91 14.83 10.47 10.12
N VAL A 92 14.19 9.30 10.23
CA VAL A 92 14.57 8.27 11.20
C VAL A 92 14.94 6.99 10.47
N GLY A 93 16.23 6.68 10.42
CA GLY A 93 16.75 5.49 9.76
C GLY A 93 16.40 4.17 10.47
N GLU A 94 16.16 3.13 9.67
CA GLU A 94 15.97 1.74 10.05
C GLU A 94 16.68 0.85 9.02
N GLY A 95 17.95 0.55 9.27
CA GLY A 95 18.82 -0.11 8.29
C GLY A 95 19.05 0.77 7.06
N GLN A 96 18.71 0.26 5.88
CA GLN A 96 18.81 0.99 4.60
C GLN A 96 17.55 1.83 4.26
N PHE A 97 16.52 1.78 5.12
CA PHE A 97 15.25 2.48 4.92
C PHE A 97 15.09 3.61 5.95
N ALA A 98 14.12 4.49 5.76
CA ALA A 98 13.78 5.49 6.76
C ALA A 98 12.29 5.82 6.87
N ALA A 99 11.90 6.22 8.07
CA ALA A 99 10.64 6.87 8.37
C ALA A 99 10.78 8.38 8.17
N LEU A 100 9.83 8.98 7.45
CA LEU A 100 9.77 10.43 7.24
C LEU A 100 8.53 11.03 7.92
N SER A 101 8.75 12.07 8.72
CA SER A 101 7.69 12.86 9.31
C SER A 101 7.85 14.33 8.95
N LYS A 102 6.76 15.01 8.62
CA LYS A 102 6.74 16.47 8.47
C LYS A 102 6.80 17.16 9.84
N GLN A 103 7.08 18.45 9.87
CA GLN A 103 7.08 19.27 11.09
C GLN A 103 5.72 19.30 11.80
N ASP A 104 4.62 19.16 11.05
CA ASP A 104 3.26 19.06 11.61
C ASP A 104 2.96 17.69 12.28
N GLY A 105 3.95 16.79 12.31
CA GLY A 105 3.83 15.45 12.88
C GLY A 105 3.23 14.41 11.94
N SER A 106 2.80 14.78 10.73
CA SER A 106 2.26 13.82 9.76
C SER A 106 3.34 12.82 9.34
N PHE A 107 3.00 11.53 9.42
CA PHE A 107 3.87 10.44 9.02
C PHE A 107 3.67 10.12 7.54
N VAL A 108 4.65 10.45 6.70
CA VAL A 108 4.54 10.43 5.23
C VAL A 108 4.34 9.00 4.71
N ASN A 109 5.10 8.04 5.25
CA ASN A 109 5.03 6.63 4.86
C ASN A 109 3.59 6.09 4.99
N ALA A 110 2.94 6.33 6.13
CA ALA A 110 1.57 5.90 6.36
C ALA A 110 0.56 6.74 5.56
N ALA A 111 0.83 8.02 5.31
CA ALA A 111 -0.06 8.86 4.51
C ALA A 111 -0.20 8.32 3.07
N LEU A 112 0.91 7.93 2.44
CA LEU A 112 0.90 7.35 1.10
C LEU A 112 0.10 6.04 1.04
N ILE A 113 0.28 5.17 2.05
CA ILE A 113 -0.48 3.92 2.17
C ILE A 113 -1.97 4.20 2.45
N ALA A 114 -2.30 5.18 3.29
CA ALA A 114 -3.68 5.54 3.63
C ALA A 114 -4.46 6.10 2.43
N ASP A 115 -3.76 6.69 1.46
CA ASP A 115 -4.32 7.10 0.18
C ASP A 115 -4.45 5.93 -0.81
N GLY A 116 -4.05 4.72 -0.41
CA GLY A 116 -4.11 3.49 -1.20
C GLY A 116 -3.06 3.46 -2.32
N LEU A 117 -2.00 4.25 -2.23
CA LEU A 117 -1.00 4.43 -3.29
C LEU A 117 0.33 3.71 -3.00
N ALA A 118 0.35 2.91 -1.93
CA ALA A 118 1.41 1.97 -1.59
C ALA A 118 0.83 0.91 -0.64
N VAL A 119 1.55 -0.19 -0.45
CA VAL A 119 1.17 -1.29 0.45
C VAL A 119 2.23 -1.47 1.54
N PRO A 120 1.88 -2.06 2.70
CA PRO A 120 2.83 -2.26 3.78
C PRO A 120 3.75 -3.45 3.49
N VAL A 121 5.07 -3.24 3.59
CA VAL A 121 6.10 -4.30 3.48
C VAL A 121 6.89 -4.46 4.77
N VAL A 122 7.40 -5.66 5.04
CA VAL A 122 8.18 -5.97 6.26
C VAL A 122 9.69 -5.80 5.99
N ASN A 123 10.16 -4.56 6.06
CA ASN A 123 11.58 -4.20 5.97
C ASN A 123 12.07 -3.38 7.20
N GLY A 124 11.22 -3.34 8.22
CA GLY A 124 11.38 -2.67 9.51
C GLY A 124 10.23 -3.07 10.42
N THR A 125 10.40 -2.92 11.73
CA THR A 125 9.40 -3.32 12.74
C THR A 125 8.82 -2.13 13.49
N ARG A 126 9.56 -1.03 13.62
CA ARG A 126 9.14 0.12 14.44
C ARG A 126 7.87 0.78 13.94
N TYR A 127 7.68 0.86 12.62
CA TYR A 127 6.57 1.59 11.99
C TYR A 127 5.55 0.67 11.30
N LEU A 128 5.76 -0.65 11.35
CA LEU A 128 4.93 -1.63 10.64
C LEU A 128 3.46 -1.59 11.07
N GLY A 129 3.19 -1.37 12.37
CA GLY A 129 1.82 -1.23 12.89
C GLY A 129 1.07 -0.07 12.21
N ARG A 130 1.70 1.10 12.13
CA ARG A 130 1.12 2.29 11.48
C ARG A 130 0.89 2.07 9.98
N ALA A 131 1.83 1.40 9.32
CA ALA A 131 1.70 1.06 7.90
C ALA A 131 0.51 0.11 7.65
N LYS A 132 0.34 -0.90 8.50
CA LYS A 132 -0.80 -1.82 8.42
C LYS A 132 -2.14 -1.13 8.71
N GLU A 133 -2.20 -0.29 9.74
CA GLU A 133 -3.39 0.50 10.07
C GLU A 133 -3.79 1.43 8.91
N ALA A 134 -2.82 2.09 8.28
CA ALA A 134 -3.04 2.89 7.09
C ALA A 134 -3.63 2.08 5.93
N ASN A 135 -3.11 0.87 5.69
CA ASN A 135 -3.62 0.02 4.61
C ASN A 135 -5.05 -0.45 4.89
N THR A 136 -5.35 -0.82 6.14
CA THR A 136 -6.72 -1.16 6.57
C THR A 136 -7.68 0.02 6.36
N SER A 137 -7.23 1.25 6.65
CA SER A 137 -8.01 2.47 6.41
C SER A 137 -8.25 2.70 4.91
N ALA A 138 -7.23 2.51 4.07
CA ALA A 138 -7.36 2.61 2.61
C ALA A 138 -8.34 1.57 2.04
N ALA A 139 -8.28 0.33 2.55
CA ALA A 139 -9.21 -0.75 2.20
C ALA A 139 -10.65 -0.41 2.58
N ALA A 140 -10.87 0.03 3.82
CA ALA A 140 -12.20 0.41 4.32
C ALA A 140 -12.80 1.56 3.51
N GLN A 141 -11.97 2.51 3.06
CA GLN A 141 -12.37 3.66 2.25
C GLN A 141 -12.35 3.37 0.73
N ARG A 142 -11.93 2.17 0.31
CA ARG A 142 -11.78 1.77 -1.10
C ARG A 142 -10.95 2.76 -1.92
N LYS A 143 -9.80 3.18 -1.38
CA LYS A 143 -8.89 4.15 -2.00
C LYS A 143 -7.80 3.47 -2.82
N GLY A 144 -7.33 4.16 -3.87
CA GLY A 144 -6.20 3.74 -4.68
C GLY A 144 -6.28 2.27 -5.12
N LEU A 145 -5.29 1.46 -4.77
CA LEU A 145 -5.19 0.03 -5.08
C LEU A 145 -6.38 -0.81 -4.56
N HIS A 146 -7.16 -0.28 -3.59
CA HIS A 146 -8.37 -0.91 -3.05
C HIS A 146 -9.66 -0.46 -3.75
N SER A 147 -9.58 0.45 -4.71
CA SER A 147 -10.76 1.05 -5.35
C SER A 147 -11.33 0.13 -6.45
N PRO A 148 -12.64 -0.17 -6.44
CA PRO A 148 -13.30 -0.84 -7.56
C PRO A 148 -13.54 0.08 -8.77
N GLU A 149 -13.29 1.38 -8.63
CA GLU A 149 -13.48 2.37 -9.70
C GLU A 149 -12.22 2.58 -10.54
N VAL A 150 -11.08 2.07 -10.10
CA VAL A 150 -9.82 2.14 -10.84
C VAL A 150 -9.65 0.82 -11.62
N PRO A 151 -9.73 0.81 -12.97
CA PRO A 151 -9.82 -0.43 -13.74
C PRO A 151 -8.63 -1.39 -13.58
N CYS A 152 -7.42 -0.87 -13.33
CA CYS A 152 -6.23 -1.70 -13.20
C CYS A 152 -6.08 -2.40 -11.84
N THR A 153 -6.86 -2.03 -10.83
CA THR A 153 -6.76 -2.64 -9.49
C THR A 153 -7.44 -4.00 -9.46
N LEU A 154 -7.11 -4.83 -8.47
CA LEU A 154 -7.77 -6.13 -8.30
C LEU A 154 -9.30 -5.97 -8.11
N PRO A 155 -9.82 -5.08 -7.24
CA PRO A 155 -11.26 -4.83 -7.16
C PRO A 155 -11.88 -4.29 -8.45
N GLY A 156 -11.17 -3.44 -9.20
CA GLY A 156 -11.64 -2.89 -10.47
C GLY A 156 -11.76 -3.94 -11.58
N GLN A 157 -10.77 -4.82 -11.71
CA GLN A 157 -10.82 -5.95 -12.64
C GLN A 157 -11.96 -6.90 -12.30
N VAL A 158 -12.14 -7.24 -11.02
CA VAL A 158 -13.24 -8.10 -10.56
C VAL A 158 -14.59 -7.47 -10.88
N ARG A 159 -14.74 -6.16 -10.63
CA ARG A 159 -15.97 -5.43 -10.97
C ARG A 159 -16.25 -5.52 -12.48
N ALA A 160 -15.27 -5.19 -13.32
CA ALA A 160 -15.41 -5.23 -14.77
C ALA A 160 -15.87 -6.61 -15.27
N ILE A 161 -15.30 -7.70 -14.76
CA ILE A 161 -15.71 -9.07 -15.08
C ILE A 161 -17.17 -9.32 -14.68
N THR A 162 -17.54 -8.95 -13.45
CA THR A 162 -18.91 -9.21 -12.94
C THR A 162 -19.97 -8.39 -13.67
N GLU A 163 -19.67 -7.13 -14.02
CA GLU A 163 -20.57 -6.28 -14.80
C GLU A 163 -20.69 -6.78 -16.24
N ALA A 164 -19.58 -7.16 -16.88
CA ALA A 164 -19.61 -7.77 -18.20
C ALA A 164 -20.47 -9.05 -18.21
N ALA A 165 -20.34 -9.91 -17.20
CA ALA A 165 -21.17 -11.10 -17.08
C ALA A 165 -22.67 -10.78 -16.96
N ALA A 166 -23.04 -9.75 -16.21
CA ALA A 166 -24.43 -9.31 -16.10
C ALA A 166 -24.96 -8.74 -17.42
N VAL A 167 -24.16 -7.91 -18.11
CA VAL A 167 -24.52 -7.32 -19.41
C VAL A 167 -24.75 -8.40 -20.46
N VAL A 168 -23.83 -9.37 -20.60
CA VAL A 168 -23.94 -10.40 -21.63
C VAL A 168 -25.04 -11.41 -21.32
N GLU A 169 -25.35 -11.67 -20.04
CA GLU A 169 -26.48 -12.52 -19.66
C GLU A 169 -27.81 -11.88 -20.08
N ALA A 170 -27.92 -10.56 -19.95
CA ALA A 170 -29.12 -9.79 -20.31
C ALA A 170 -29.28 -9.55 -21.82
N GLN A 171 -28.26 -9.86 -22.65
CA GLN A 171 -28.29 -9.59 -24.09
C GLN A 171 -29.38 -10.42 -24.79
N PRO A 172 -30.40 -9.79 -25.42
CA PRO A 172 -31.40 -10.52 -26.18
C PRO A 172 -30.80 -11.07 -27.49
N LEU A 173 -31.03 -12.36 -27.75
CA LEU A 173 -30.53 -13.04 -28.96
C LEU A 173 -31.19 -12.56 -30.26
N LYS A 174 -32.31 -11.83 -30.16
CA LYS A 174 -33.02 -11.24 -31.30
C LYS A 174 -32.49 -9.85 -31.67
N ALA A 175 -31.46 -9.36 -30.99
CA ALA A 175 -30.82 -8.09 -31.31
C ALA A 175 -30.16 -8.12 -32.69
N SER A 176 -29.76 -6.93 -33.17
CA SER A 176 -29.03 -6.81 -34.42
C SER A 176 -27.69 -7.54 -34.37
N LYS A 177 -27.17 -7.92 -35.55
CA LYS A 177 -25.86 -8.56 -35.70
C LYS A 177 -24.73 -7.74 -35.04
N ALA A 178 -24.81 -6.41 -35.15
CA ALA A 178 -23.84 -5.50 -34.54
C ALA A 178 -23.88 -5.58 -33.00
N GLU A 179 -25.07 -5.49 -32.40
CA GLU A 179 -25.24 -5.57 -30.94
C GLU A 179 -24.76 -6.93 -30.38
N LEU A 180 -25.12 -8.02 -31.05
CA LEU A 180 -24.67 -9.37 -30.65
C LEU A 180 -23.15 -9.52 -30.76
N THR A 181 -22.51 -8.90 -31.75
CA THR A 181 -21.05 -8.91 -31.91
C THR A 181 -20.38 -8.15 -30.78
N VAL A 182 -20.89 -6.96 -30.43
CA VAL A 182 -20.39 -6.16 -29.29
C VAL A 182 -20.51 -6.93 -27.99
N ALA A 183 -21.64 -7.60 -27.74
CA ALA A 183 -21.82 -8.41 -26.54
C ALA A 183 -20.88 -9.63 -26.50
N ALA A 184 -20.64 -10.30 -27.64
CA ALA A 184 -19.69 -11.40 -27.74
C ALA A 184 -18.24 -10.94 -27.47
N ASP A 185 -17.85 -9.76 -27.97
CA ASP A 185 -16.52 -9.20 -27.74
C ASP A 185 -16.35 -8.65 -26.32
N THR A 186 -17.43 -8.18 -25.70
CA THR A 186 -17.48 -7.86 -24.26
C THR A 186 -17.22 -9.11 -23.42
N ALA A 187 -17.90 -10.23 -23.72
CA ALA A 187 -17.67 -11.50 -23.03
C ALA A 187 -16.22 -11.97 -23.21
N LYS A 188 -15.68 -11.90 -24.43
CA LYS A 188 -14.30 -12.29 -24.74
C LYS A 188 -13.27 -11.43 -24.00
N THR A 189 -13.48 -10.12 -23.94
CA THR A 189 -12.60 -9.20 -23.18
C THR A 189 -12.60 -9.54 -21.70
N ALA A 190 -13.78 -9.80 -21.11
CA ALA A 190 -13.89 -10.19 -19.71
C ALA A 190 -13.24 -11.56 -19.43
N ILE A 191 -13.33 -12.52 -20.36
CA ILE A 191 -12.60 -13.79 -20.26
C ILE A 191 -11.08 -13.55 -20.23
N GLY A 192 -10.57 -12.65 -21.06
CA GLY A 192 -9.15 -12.27 -21.02
C GLY A 192 -8.72 -11.69 -19.67
N LEU A 193 -9.59 -10.90 -19.01
CA LEU A 193 -9.34 -10.42 -17.64
C LEU A 193 -9.35 -11.57 -16.61
N VAL A 194 -10.23 -12.56 -16.77
CA VAL A 194 -10.22 -13.77 -15.92
C VAL A 194 -8.87 -14.48 -16.02
N ASP A 195 -8.35 -14.64 -17.24
CA ASP A 195 -7.05 -15.28 -17.47
C ASP A 195 -5.89 -14.48 -16.83
N GLN A 196 -5.97 -13.14 -16.83
CA GLN A 196 -5.00 -12.30 -16.12
C GLN A 196 -5.08 -12.50 -14.61
N LEU A 197 -6.29 -12.52 -14.03
CA LEU A 197 -6.51 -12.78 -12.60
C LEU A 197 -6.11 -14.19 -12.17
N SER A 198 -6.04 -15.15 -13.10
CA SER A 198 -5.56 -16.51 -12.80
C SER A 198 -4.05 -16.58 -12.49
N LYS A 199 -3.30 -15.49 -12.74
CA LYS A 199 -1.87 -15.35 -12.48
C LYS A 199 -1.67 -14.39 -11.30
N PRO A 200 -1.86 -14.85 -10.05
CA PRO A 200 -1.77 -13.99 -8.88
C PRO A 200 -0.33 -13.47 -8.70
N GLY A 201 -0.21 -12.22 -8.28
CA GLY A 201 1.06 -11.58 -7.96
C GLY A 201 1.14 -10.11 -8.35
N GLY A 202 2.12 -9.42 -7.78
CA GLY A 202 2.31 -7.98 -7.98
C GLY A 202 1.48 -7.13 -7.02
N LEU A 203 1.77 -5.83 -7.02
CA LEU A 203 1.33 -4.93 -5.95
C LEU A 203 -0.20 -4.82 -5.81
N THR A 204 -0.95 -4.97 -6.89
CA THR A 204 -2.42 -4.94 -6.85
C THR A 204 -3.02 -6.11 -6.07
N TRP A 205 -2.32 -7.24 -6.03
CA TRP A 205 -2.70 -8.39 -5.19
C TRP A 205 -2.28 -8.16 -3.75
N ASP A 206 -1.04 -7.72 -3.52
CA ASP A 206 -0.49 -7.51 -2.18
C ASP A 206 -1.21 -6.39 -1.41
N ALA A 207 -1.87 -5.47 -2.12
CA ALA A 207 -2.73 -4.46 -1.52
C ALA A 207 -3.91 -5.08 -0.77
N VAL A 208 -4.53 -6.13 -1.32
CA VAL A 208 -5.79 -6.70 -0.83
C VAL A 208 -5.51 -7.84 0.14
N ALA A 209 -6.17 -7.83 1.31
CA ALA A 209 -5.98 -8.89 2.30
C ALA A 209 -6.40 -10.28 1.73
N PRO A 210 -5.74 -11.39 2.10
CA PRO A 210 -6.05 -12.71 1.54
C PRO A 210 -7.53 -13.15 1.66
N VAL A 211 -8.19 -12.74 2.74
CA VAL A 211 -9.62 -12.99 2.92
C VAL A 211 -10.47 -12.25 1.89
N ASP A 212 -10.14 -10.99 1.62
CA ASP A 212 -10.84 -10.16 0.65
C ASP A 212 -10.54 -10.61 -0.79
N GLN A 213 -9.31 -11.05 -1.07
CA GLN A 213 -8.96 -11.69 -2.34
C GLN A 213 -9.86 -12.90 -2.59
N THR A 214 -10.06 -13.75 -1.58
CA THR A 214 -10.94 -14.93 -1.67
C THR A 214 -12.38 -14.52 -1.99
N VAL A 215 -12.89 -13.48 -1.33
CA VAL A 215 -14.25 -12.95 -1.58
C VAL A 215 -14.37 -12.38 -3.00
N LEU A 216 -13.37 -11.65 -3.49
CA LEU A 216 -13.34 -11.11 -4.84
C LEU A 216 -13.29 -12.22 -5.90
N LEU A 217 -12.42 -13.21 -5.70
CA LEU A 217 -12.30 -14.34 -6.62
C LEU A 217 -13.55 -15.23 -6.64
N ALA A 218 -14.26 -15.38 -5.53
CA ALA A 218 -15.54 -16.07 -5.53
C ALA A 218 -16.58 -15.41 -6.48
N LYS A 219 -16.56 -14.07 -6.60
CA LYS A 219 -17.41 -13.35 -7.56
C LYS A 219 -17.02 -13.65 -9.00
N VAL A 220 -15.72 -13.69 -9.28
CA VAL A 220 -15.19 -14.04 -10.61
C VAL A 220 -15.58 -15.47 -10.96
N THR A 221 -15.34 -16.44 -10.08
CA THR A 221 -15.71 -17.85 -10.28
C THR A 221 -17.20 -18.02 -10.59
N LYS A 222 -18.08 -17.23 -9.96
CA LYS A 222 -19.52 -17.24 -10.26
C LYS A 222 -19.85 -16.66 -11.64
N ALA A 223 -19.10 -15.67 -12.11
CA ALA A 223 -19.31 -14.99 -13.39
C ALA A 223 -18.78 -15.79 -14.59
N VAL A 224 -17.72 -16.58 -14.42
CA VAL A 224 -17.02 -17.30 -15.48
C VAL A 224 -17.94 -18.19 -16.35
N PRO A 225 -18.80 -19.06 -15.78
CA PRO A 225 -19.66 -19.92 -16.60
C PRO A 225 -20.60 -19.13 -17.53
N THR A 226 -21.13 -18.01 -17.04
CA THR A 226 -21.97 -17.10 -17.82
C THR A 226 -21.22 -16.52 -19.00
N LEU A 227 -20.01 -15.99 -18.77
CA LEU A 227 -19.19 -15.38 -19.82
C LEU A 227 -18.89 -16.36 -20.94
N TYR A 228 -18.37 -17.56 -20.63
CA TYR A 228 -18.03 -18.56 -21.64
C TYR A 228 -19.25 -19.07 -22.41
N ARG A 229 -20.36 -19.35 -21.72
CA ARG A 229 -21.61 -19.80 -22.34
C ARG A 229 -22.17 -18.75 -23.29
N LYS A 230 -22.26 -17.49 -22.84
CA LYS A 230 -22.84 -16.38 -23.62
C LYS A 230 -21.96 -15.98 -24.79
N GLU A 231 -20.64 -15.98 -24.62
CA GLU A 231 -19.71 -15.74 -25.73
C GLU A 231 -19.97 -16.70 -26.90
N ALA A 232 -20.03 -18.01 -26.60
CA ALA A 232 -20.26 -19.03 -27.61
C ALA A 232 -21.65 -18.93 -28.25
N GLU A 233 -22.70 -18.72 -27.44
CA GLU A 233 -24.08 -18.56 -27.91
C GLU A 233 -24.21 -17.36 -28.86
N LEU A 234 -23.72 -16.20 -28.45
CA LEU A 234 -23.80 -14.96 -29.24
C LEU A 234 -23.03 -15.09 -30.56
N ARG A 235 -21.81 -15.66 -30.55
CA ARG A 235 -21.04 -15.88 -31.78
C ARG A 235 -21.72 -16.84 -32.75
N ASN A 236 -22.40 -17.86 -32.24
CA ASN A 236 -23.15 -18.79 -33.09
C ASN A 236 -24.34 -18.11 -33.76
N VAL A 237 -25.09 -17.28 -33.02
CA VAL A 237 -26.20 -16.49 -33.59
C VAL A 237 -25.69 -15.52 -34.65
N VAL A 238 -24.61 -14.77 -34.38
CA VAL A 238 -24.00 -13.83 -35.34
C VAL A 238 -23.61 -14.50 -36.66
N LYS A 239 -23.06 -15.72 -36.60
CA LYS A 239 -22.71 -16.51 -37.80
C LYS A 239 -23.94 -16.93 -38.61
N GLY A 240 -25.08 -17.15 -37.96
CA GLY A 240 -26.35 -17.52 -38.60
C GLY A 240 -27.10 -16.34 -39.23
N LEU A 241 -26.84 -15.12 -38.77
CA LEU A 241 -27.40 -13.88 -39.34
C LEU A 241 -26.65 -13.52 -40.63
N ARG A 242 -27.21 -13.95 -41.78
CA ARG A 242 -26.77 -13.53 -43.11
C ARG A 242 -27.20 -12.10 -43.40
#